data_AF-A0A7H0IKT6-F1
#
_entry.id   AF-A0A7H0IKT6-F1
#
_cell.length_a   1.000
_cell.length_b   1.000
_cell.length_c   1.000
_cell.angle_alpha   90.00
_cell.angle_beta   90.00
_cell.angle_gamma   90.00
#
_symmetry.space_group_name_H-M   'P 1'
#
loop_
_entity.id
_entity.type
_entity.pdbx_description
1 polymer ?
#
loop_
_entity_poly.entity_id
_entity_poly.type
_entity_poly.pdbx_seq_one_letter_code
_entity_poly.pdbx_strand_id
1 'polypeptide(L)'
;MRNGREWGQPWSAAVLAPWRGTGASLVTATAGALIDAEMGPKGQDVVLMDADLETAGLTSLLGAWRTSGSCEEDCGLVGFAKEEKIALHDRTAAPFLVRLRAHDGRSEGMTLFSGLRGRGSSAFTARRDLPDIVGRAAESLAEIAGCLLVDCGTGWGPCTRRVCDAVEYVFLVGPPDGRPHPAVRELTAELERAGLLGKLAGYVANRPGPGPRFTGQNRLNGVGGARSRDTLPVRTVLDLPEDPRAAQTVAQGALPGPQSPFGKAFREGLEALEPDLFRTGFGPGGH
;
A
#
# COMPACT_ATOMS: atom_id res chain seq x y z
N MET A 1 3.41 -25.78 1.98
CA MET A 1 2.30 -24.93 2.46
C MET A 1 2.94 -23.92 3.39
N ARG A 2 2.99 -22.62 3.04
CA ARG A 2 3.70 -21.66 3.90
C ARG A 2 2.79 -21.00 4.93
N ASN A 3 1.48 -20.87 4.70
CA ASN A 3 0.53 -20.44 5.73
C ASN A 3 -0.85 -21.04 5.42
N GLY A 4 -1.23 -22.15 6.05
CA GLY A 4 -2.60 -22.67 5.96
C GLY A 4 -3.59 -21.70 6.62
N ARG A 5 -3.91 -20.60 5.93
CA ARG A 5 -4.91 -19.63 6.38
C ARG A 5 -6.29 -20.22 6.19
N GLU A 6 -7.10 -20.12 7.22
CA GLU A 6 -8.53 -20.37 7.12
C GLU A 6 -9.20 -19.21 6.37
N TRP A 7 -10.32 -19.48 5.69
CA TRP A 7 -11.13 -18.44 5.06
C TRP A 7 -11.44 -17.35 6.08
N GLY A 8 -11.18 -16.09 5.71
CA GLY A 8 -11.57 -14.96 6.55
C GLY A 8 -10.58 -14.57 7.66
N GLN A 9 -9.28 -14.88 7.53
CA GLN A 9 -8.25 -14.24 8.36
C GLN A 9 -7.88 -12.85 7.81
N PRO A 10 -7.68 -11.82 8.67
CA PRO A 10 -7.30 -10.50 8.20
C PRO A 10 -5.90 -10.52 7.59
N TRP A 11 -5.69 -9.70 6.57
CA TRP A 11 -4.38 -9.50 5.97
C TRP A 11 -4.05 -8.01 5.92
N SER A 12 -2.91 -7.63 6.47
CA SER A 12 -2.50 -6.22 6.53
C SER A 12 -1.06 -6.03 6.08
N ALA A 13 -0.82 -5.03 5.24
CA ALA A 13 0.52 -4.73 4.75
C ALA A 13 0.81 -3.24 4.66
N ALA A 14 2.05 -2.87 4.99
CA ALA A 14 2.62 -1.56 4.73
C ALA A 14 3.44 -1.59 3.43
N VAL A 15 3.25 -0.57 2.61
CA VAL A 15 3.95 -0.36 1.35
C VAL A 15 4.88 0.83 1.51
N LEU A 16 6.19 0.57 1.47
CA LEU A 16 7.23 1.56 1.71
C LEU A 16 8.01 1.84 0.42
N ALA A 17 8.36 3.10 0.19
CA ALA A 17 9.25 3.50 -0.88
C ALA A 17 10.57 4.05 -0.33
N PRO A 18 11.73 3.68 -0.89
CA PRO A 18 13.02 4.27 -0.54
C PRO A 18 13.21 5.71 -1.00
N TRP A 19 12.45 6.17 -2.00
CA TRP A 19 12.43 7.54 -2.49
C TRP A 19 11.18 7.80 -3.32
N ARG A 20 10.95 9.06 -3.70
CA ARG A 20 9.77 9.47 -4.48
C ARG A 20 9.81 8.93 -5.90
N GLY A 21 8.63 8.64 -6.46
CA GLY A 21 8.53 8.23 -7.85
C GLY A 21 8.86 6.76 -8.11
N THR A 22 8.83 5.89 -7.10
CA THR A 22 8.88 4.42 -7.28
C THR A 22 7.53 3.83 -7.66
N GLY A 23 6.45 4.61 -7.55
CA GLY A 23 5.08 4.18 -7.83
C GLY A 23 4.42 3.40 -6.70
N ALA A 24 4.88 3.53 -5.44
CA ALA A 24 4.26 2.89 -4.28
C ALA A 24 2.74 3.14 -4.19
N SER A 25 2.28 4.39 -4.30
CA SER A 25 0.85 4.71 -4.30
C SER A 25 0.07 4.01 -5.42
N LEU A 26 0.65 3.89 -6.62
CA LEU A 26 0.02 3.18 -7.73
C LEU A 26 -0.06 1.68 -7.47
N VAL A 27 1.01 1.10 -6.92
CA VAL A 27 1.06 -0.32 -6.52
C VAL A 27 0.01 -0.60 -5.44
N THR A 28 -0.07 0.25 -4.40
CA THR A 28 -1.05 0.14 -3.32
C THR A 28 -2.49 0.24 -3.85
N ALA A 29 -2.78 1.27 -4.66
CA ALA A 29 -4.09 1.45 -5.27
C ALA A 29 -4.50 0.26 -6.15
N THR A 30 -3.58 -0.22 -7.00
CA THR A 30 -3.88 -1.31 -7.92
C THR A 30 -4.06 -2.64 -7.19
N ALA A 31 -3.24 -2.92 -6.18
CA ALA A 31 -3.41 -4.10 -5.34
C ALA A 31 -4.80 -4.11 -4.70
N GLY A 32 -5.20 -3.02 -4.03
CA GLY A 32 -6.51 -2.92 -3.40
C GLY A 32 -7.65 -3.08 -4.41
N ALA A 33 -7.58 -2.39 -5.54
CA ALA A 33 -8.63 -2.45 -6.55
C ALA A 33 -8.78 -3.86 -7.15
N LEU A 34 -7.68 -4.56 -7.45
CA LEU A 34 -7.72 -5.93 -7.99
C LEU A 34 -8.27 -6.92 -6.97
N ILE A 35 -7.90 -6.78 -5.69
CA ILE A 35 -8.42 -7.62 -4.61
C ILE A 35 -9.93 -7.36 -4.43
N ASP A 36 -10.35 -6.09 -4.39
CA ASP A 36 -11.76 -5.72 -4.26
C ASP A 36 -12.59 -6.22 -5.43
N ALA A 37 -12.08 -6.13 -6.66
CA ALA A 37 -12.82 -6.58 -7.84
C ALA A 37 -13.13 -8.08 -7.85
N GLU A 38 -12.25 -8.89 -7.27
CA GLU A 38 -12.38 -10.35 -7.25
C GLU A 38 -13.01 -10.87 -5.95
N MET A 39 -12.80 -10.16 -4.84
CA MET A 39 -13.14 -10.61 -3.49
C MET A 39 -14.18 -9.74 -2.79
N GLY A 40 -14.32 -8.47 -3.16
CA GLY A 40 -15.39 -7.59 -2.67
C GLY A 40 -16.78 -8.21 -2.85
N PRO A 41 -17.14 -8.76 -4.03
CA PRO A 41 -18.40 -9.48 -4.23
C PRO A 41 -18.59 -10.71 -3.33
N LYS A 42 -17.51 -11.24 -2.73
CA LYS A 42 -17.52 -12.38 -1.80
C LYS A 42 -17.50 -11.92 -0.33
N GLY A 43 -17.70 -10.62 -0.07
CA GLY A 43 -17.79 -10.04 1.27
C GLY A 43 -16.46 -9.61 1.89
N GLN A 44 -15.38 -9.51 1.09
CA GLN A 44 -14.10 -9.06 1.60
C GLN A 44 -14.01 -7.52 1.63
N ASP A 45 -13.84 -6.97 2.83
CA ASP A 45 -13.63 -5.54 3.01
C ASP A 45 -12.17 -5.16 2.71
N VAL A 46 -11.97 -4.40 1.63
CA VAL A 46 -10.65 -3.84 1.26
C VAL A 46 -10.55 -2.40 1.71
N VAL A 47 -9.58 -2.13 2.57
CA VAL A 47 -9.29 -0.81 3.11
C VAL A 47 -7.90 -0.38 2.65
N LEU A 48 -7.85 0.82 2.07
CA LEU A 48 -6.62 1.54 1.78
C LEU A 48 -6.40 2.61 2.83
N MET A 49 -5.17 2.76 3.31
CA MET A 49 -4.77 3.88 4.16
C MET A 49 -3.66 4.65 3.49
N ASP A 50 -3.81 5.97 3.42
CA ASP A 50 -2.74 6.86 2.98
C ASP A 50 -2.04 7.48 4.21
N ALA A 51 -0.89 6.92 4.55
CA ALA A 51 0.00 7.39 5.60
C ALA A 51 1.19 8.20 5.03
N ASP A 52 1.17 8.57 3.74
CA ASP A 52 2.13 9.50 3.16
C ASP A 52 1.77 10.93 3.58
N LEU A 53 2.40 11.37 4.67
CA LEU A 53 2.20 12.69 5.25
C LEU A 53 2.81 13.83 4.41
N GLU A 54 3.68 13.51 3.45
CA GLU A 54 4.36 14.52 2.64
C GLU A 54 3.57 14.86 1.38
N THR A 55 3.00 13.85 0.71
CA THR A 55 2.36 14.06 -0.59
C THR A 55 0.89 13.66 -0.63
N ALA A 56 0.43 12.82 0.29
CA ALA A 56 -0.87 12.15 0.23
C ALA A 56 -1.12 11.59 -1.19
N GLY A 57 -0.12 10.87 -1.70
CA GLY A 57 -0.04 10.42 -3.09
C GLY A 57 -1.19 9.47 -3.45
N LEU A 58 -1.52 8.54 -2.55
CA LEU A 58 -2.62 7.60 -2.73
C LEU A 58 -3.98 8.31 -2.73
N THR A 59 -4.19 9.22 -1.78
CA THR A 59 -5.40 10.05 -1.66
C THR A 59 -5.61 10.90 -2.90
N SER A 60 -4.52 11.46 -3.44
CA SER A 60 -4.55 12.27 -4.66
C SER A 60 -4.83 11.42 -5.89
N LEU A 61 -4.21 10.24 -5.99
CA LEU A 61 -4.39 9.29 -7.10
C LEU A 61 -5.84 8.79 -7.19
N LEU A 62 -6.46 8.52 -6.05
CA LEU A 62 -7.82 7.95 -5.96
C LEU A 62 -8.93 9.01 -5.95
N GLY A 63 -8.61 10.28 -6.23
CA GLY A 63 -9.59 11.36 -6.22
C GLY A 63 -10.78 11.11 -7.15
N ALA A 64 -10.55 10.54 -8.34
CA ALA A 64 -11.60 10.22 -9.31
C ALA A 64 -12.50 9.04 -8.89
N TRP A 65 -12.06 8.21 -7.93
CA TRP A 65 -12.81 7.04 -7.46
C TRP A 65 -13.85 7.39 -6.40
N ARG A 66 -13.80 8.60 -5.86
CA ARG A 66 -14.68 9.01 -4.75
C ARG A 66 -16.11 9.19 -5.24
N THR A 67 -17.07 8.67 -4.49
CA THR A 67 -18.49 8.85 -4.78
C THR A 67 -18.97 10.23 -4.30
N SER A 68 -19.84 10.88 -5.07
CA SER A 68 -20.47 12.15 -4.71
C SER A 68 -21.10 12.09 -3.30
N GLY A 69 -20.73 13.02 -2.42
CA GLY A 69 -21.24 13.09 -1.04
C GLY A 69 -20.27 12.61 0.05
N SER A 70 -19.08 12.10 -0.30
CA SER A 70 -18.02 11.87 0.69
C SER A 70 -17.48 13.21 1.19
N CYS A 71 -17.67 13.54 2.47
CA CYS A 71 -17.12 14.75 3.08
C CYS A 71 -15.58 14.64 3.13
N GLU A 72 -14.86 15.64 2.62
CA GLU A 72 -13.38 15.64 2.68
C GLU A 72 -12.83 16.22 4.00
N GLU A 73 -13.56 17.13 4.65
CA GLU A 73 -12.99 18.00 5.69
C GLU A 73 -12.82 17.31 7.06
N ASP A 74 -13.49 16.18 7.29
CA ASP A 74 -13.45 15.43 8.55
C ASP A 74 -13.36 13.90 8.35
N CYS A 75 -12.78 13.44 7.23
CA CYS A 75 -12.50 12.02 6.99
C CYS A 75 -11.00 11.71 7.09
N GLY A 76 -10.67 10.42 7.07
CA GLY A 76 -9.31 9.90 7.16
C GLY A 76 -8.56 10.37 8.39
N LEU A 77 -7.26 10.64 8.22
CA LEU A 77 -6.35 10.95 9.32
C LEU A 77 -6.70 12.26 10.02
N VAL A 78 -7.20 13.26 9.27
CA VAL A 78 -7.59 14.56 9.83
C VAL A 78 -8.81 14.41 10.74
N GLY A 79 -9.86 13.74 10.26
CA GLY A 79 -11.06 13.47 11.05
C GLY A 79 -10.75 12.67 12.32
N PHE A 80 -9.99 11.58 12.17
CA PHE A 80 -9.62 10.71 13.28
C PHE A 80 -8.81 11.43 14.38
N ALA A 81 -7.92 12.35 13.98
CA ALA A 81 -7.14 13.13 14.94
C ALA A 81 -7.97 14.18 15.68
N LYS A 82 -8.94 14.82 14.99
CA LYS A 82 -9.83 15.84 15.56
C LYS A 82 -10.83 15.28 16.57
N GLU A 83 -11.03 13.96 16.64
CA GLU A 83 -11.95 13.31 17.57
C GLU A 83 -11.44 13.33 19.02
N GLU A 84 -11.32 14.53 19.61
CA GLU A 84 -10.75 14.74 20.93
C GLU A 84 -11.68 14.35 22.08
N LYS A 85 -12.95 14.01 21.81
CA LYS A 85 -13.90 13.57 22.85
C LYS A 85 -13.68 12.11 23.25
N ILE A 86 -13.00 11.34 22.40
CA ILE A 86 -12.67 9.93 22.63
C ILE A 86 -11.16 9.84 22.85
N ALA A 87 -10.75 9.15 23.92
CA ALA A 87 -9.35 8.89 24.20
C ALA A 87 -8.72 8.12 23.02
N LEU A 88 -7.48 8.43 22.66
CA LEU A 88 -6.86 7.89 21.43
C LEU A 88 -6.97 6.36 21.33
N HIS A 89 -6.68 5.64 22.42
CA HIS A 89 -6.74 4.19 22.47
C HIS A 89 -8.14 3.60 22.22
N ASP A 90 -9.20 4.34 22.51
CA ASP A 90 -10.60 3.93 22.31
C ASP A 90 -11.17 4.38 20.96
N ARG A 91 -10.44 5.18 20.17
CA ARG A 91 -10.92 5.65 18.88
C ARG A 91 -11.00 4.50 17.87
N THR A 92 -12.05 4.55 17.05
CA THR A 92 -12.24 3.65 15.91
C THR A 92 -12.10 4.41 14.59
N ALA A 93 -11.43 3.82 13.61
CA ALA A 93 -11.15 4.46 12.33
C ALA A 93 -12.32 4.34 11.32
N ALA A 94 -13.24 3.38 11.53
CA ALA A 94 -14.36 3.09 10.62
C ALA A 94 -15.22 4.32 10.23
N PRO A 95 -15.59 5.23 11.16
CA PRO A 95 -16.41 6.39 10.81
C PRO A 95 -15.74 7.38 9.85
N PHE A 96 -14.41 7.31 9.72
CA PHE A 96 -13.61 8.23 8.92
C PHE A 96 -13.25 7.65 7.53
N LEU A 97 -13.77 6.48 7.18
CA LEU A 97 -13.55 5.84 5.88
C LEU A 97 -14.37 6.50 4.76
N VAL A 98 -13.76 6.63 3.59
CA VAL A 98 -14.40 7.14 2.37
C VAL A 98 -14.62 5.97 1.41
N ARG A 99 -15.84 5.80 0.90
CA ARG A 99 -16.13 4.80 -0.13
C ARG A 99 -15.50 5.18 -1.47
N LEU A 100 -14.90 4.19 -2.12
CA LEU A 100 -14.36 4.28 -3.46
C LEU A 100 -15.15 3.36 -4.40
N ARG A 101 -15.34 3.81 -5.63
CA ARG A 101 -15.94 3.01 -6.70
C ARG A 101 -15.23 3.27 -8.02
N ALA A 102 -14.85 2.21 -8.70
CA ALA A 102 -14.35 2.31 -10.05
C ALA A 102 -15.47 2.74 -11.01
N HIS A 103 -15.20 3.67 -11.92
CA HIS A 103 -16.14 4.09 -12.96
C HIS A 103 -16.54 2.97 -13.91
N ASP A 104 -15.69 1.96 -14.06
CA ASP A 104 -15.97 0.76 -14.86
C ASP A 104 -16.82 -0.28 -14.11
N GLY A 105 -17.19 -0.01 -12.84
CA GLY A 105 -18.03 -0.87 -12.02
C GLY A 105 -17.34 -2.15 -11.53
N ARG A 106 -16.04 -2.34 -11.78
CA ARG A 106 -15.34 -3.57 -11.39
C ARG A 106 -14.95 -3.62 -9.92
N SER A 107 -14.82 -2.47 -9.25
CA SER A 107 -14.54 -2.36 -7.82
C SER A 107 -15.55 -1.41 -7.19
N GLU A 108 -16.23 -1.88 -6.15
CA GLU A 108 -17.37 -1.19 -5.53
C GLU A 108 -17.37 -1.23 -3.99
N GLY A 109 -16.57 -2.12 -3.38
CA GLY A 109 -16.50 -2.34 -1.93
C GLY A 109 -15.33 -1.64 -1.25
N MET A 110 -14.36 -1.16 -2.02
CA MET A 110 -13.12 -0.57 -1.50
C MET A 110 -13.37 0.74 -0.72
N THR A 111 -12.67 0.91 0.39
CA THR A 111 -12.69 2.14 1.18
C THR A 111 -11.29 2.73 1.37
N LEU A 112 -11.24 4.04 1.59
CA LEU A 112 -10.02 4.80 1.77
C LEU A 112 -10.06 5.59 3.07
N PHE A 113 -9.10 5.32 3.94
CA PHE A 113 -8.70 6.21 5.02
C PHE A 113 -7.72 7.25 4.47
N SER A 114 -8.24 8.44 4.17
CA SER A 114 -7.51 9.47 3.44
C SER A 114 -6.36 10.08 4.26
N GLY A 115 -5.28 10.44 3.56
CA GLY A 115 -4.10 11.10 4.12
C GLY A 115 -4.29 12.60 4.26
N LEU A 116 -3.20 13.32 4.55
CA LEU A 116 -3.23 14.76 4.79
C LEU A 116 -3.30 15.55 3.49
N ARG A 117 -4.47 16.13 3.18
CA ARG A 117 -4.67 17.00 2.01
C ARG A 117 -5.32 18.33 2.41
N GLY A 118 -5.00 19.39 1.68
CA GLY A 118 -5.66 20.70 1.82
C GLY A 118 -4.98 21.68 2.79
N ARG A 119 -5.65 22.82 3.03
CA ARG A 119 -5.15 23.89 3.91
C ARG A 119 -5.09 23.40 5.37
N GLY A 120 -3.96 23.62 6.04
CA GLY A 120 -3.74 23.21 7.44
C GLY A 120 -2.98 21.90 7.63
N SER A 121 -2.70 21.16 6.54
CA SER A 121 -1.89 19.93 6.55
C SER A 121 -0.50 20.11 7.16
N SER A 122 0.18 21.24 6.91
CA SER A 122 1.51 21.53 7.47
C SER A 122 1.52 21.71 8.98
N ALA A 123 0.49 22.35 9.55
CA ALA A 123 0.34 22.48 10.99
C ALA A 123 0.06 21.12 11.65
N PHE A 124 -0.67 20.25 10.94
CA PHE A 124 -0.96 18.90 11.38
C PHE A 124 0.29 18.01 11.37
N THR A 125 1.16 18.11 10.36
CA THR A 125 2.43 17.37 10.31
C THR A 125 3.41 17.72 11.43
N ALA A 126 3.25 18.88 12.07
CA ALA A 126 4.09 19.34 13.17
C ALA A 126 3.64 18.82 14.55
N ARG A 127 2.52 18.09 14.64
CA ARG A 127 1.99 17.53 15.87
C ARG A 127 2.94 16.48 16.46
N ARG A 128 3.23 16.60 17.76
CA ARG A 128 4.12 15.65 18.47
C ARG A 128 3.49 14.27 18.65
N ASP A 129 2.17 14.21 18.75
CA ASP A 129 1.37 12.99 18.92
C ASP A 129 1.00 12.31 17.60
N LEU A 130 1.39 12.89 16.45
CA LEU A 130 1.05 12.36 15.13
C LEU A 130 1.44 10.89 14.91
N PRO A 131 2.62 10.41 15.36
CA PRO A 131 2.96 8.99 15.21
C PRO A 131 1.98 8.07 15.94
N ASP A 132 1.53 8.47 17.13
CA ASP A 132 0.60 7.67 17.92
C ASP A 132 -0.80 7.67 17.28
N ILE A 133 -1.21 8.81 16.71
CA ILE A 133 -2.46 8.93 15.94
C ILE A 133 -2.43 8.02 14.71
N VAL A 134 -1.35 8.07 13.91
CA VAL A 134 -1.20 7.22 12.72
C VAL A 134 -1.15 5.74 13.10
N GLY A 135 -0.40 5.40 14.15
CA GLY A 135 -0.31 4.03 14.67
C GLY A 135 -1.67 3.49 15.08
N ARG A 136 -2.41 4.24 15.90
CA ARG A 136 -3.73 3.81 16.35
C ARG A 136 -4.75 3.72 15.22
N ALA A 137 -4.69 4.63 14.24
CA ALA A 137 -5.51 4.52 13.04
C ALA A 137 -5.20 3.22 12.29
N ALA A 138 -3.93 2.89 12.05
CA ALA A 138 -3.52 1.66 11.38
C ALA A 138 -3.96 0.40 12.14
N GLU A 139 -3.81 0.37 13.47
CA GLU A 139 -4.31 -0.73 14.32
C GLU A 139 -5.82 -0.89 14.20
N SER A 140 -6.58 0.20 14.39
CA SER A 140 -8.04 0.15 14.31
C SER A 140 -8.54 -0.27 12.92
N LEU A 141 -7.83 0.11 11.85
CA LEU A 141 -8.16 -0.34 10.50
C LEU A 141 -7.82 -1.82 10.30
N ALA A 142 -6.72 -2.32 10.87
CA ALA A 142 -6.35 -3.73 10.78
C ALA A 142 -7.32 -4.64 11.55
N GLU A 143 -7.97 -4.12 12.60
CA GLU A 143 -9.01 -4.83 13.36
C GLU A 143 -10.32 -5.03 12.56
N ILE A 144 -10.65 -4.11 11.65
CA ILE A 144 -11.93 -4.12 10.91
C ILE A 144 -11.80 -4.57 9.46
N ALA A 145 -10.63 -4.43 8.84
CA ALA A 145 -10.45 -4.74 7.43
C ALA A 145 -10.26 -6.24 7.22
N GLY A 146 -10.88 -6.78 6.17
CA GLY A 146 -10.43 -8.07 5.64
C GLY A 146 -9.04 -7.93 5.03
N CYS A 147 -8.83 -6.87 4.25
CA CYS A 147 -7.55 -6.52 3.65
C CYS A 147 -7.20 -5.06 3.96
N LEU A 148 -6.09 -4.81 4.65
CA LEU A 148 -5.54 -3.48 4.84
C LEU A 148 -4.25 -3.30 4.02
N LEU A 149 -4.21 -2.24 3.22
CA LEU A 149 -3.01 -1.80 2.51
C LEU A 149 -2.68 -0.36 2.90
N VAL A 150 -1.50 -0.13 3.47
CA VAL A 150 -1.08 1.20 3.94
C VAL A 150 0.05 1.73 3.08
N ASP A 151 -0.19 2.82 2.34
CA ASP A 151 0.87 3.57 1.65
C ASP A 151 1.59 4.46 2.66
N CYS A 152 2.85 4.14 2.97
CA CYS A 152 3.65 4.88 3.95
C CYS A 152 4.42 6.05 3.34
N GLY A 153 4.33 6.26 2.02
CA GLY A 153 5.16 7.22 1.32
C GLY A 153 6.64 6.82 1.34
N THR A 154 7.52 7.81 1.47
CA THR A 154 8.96 7.63 1.28
C THR A 154 9.77 7.67 2.55
N GLY A 155 10.77 6.80 2.64
CA GLY A 155 11.76 6.81 3.71
C GLY A 155 11.25 6.20 5.01
N TRP A 156 12.07 6.36 6.05
CA TRP A 156 11.78 5.88 7.41
C TRP A 156 11.51 7.06 8.33
N GLY A 157 10.50 6.92 9.18
CA GLY A 157 10.16 7.92 10.19
C GLY A 157 9.25 7.36 11.28
N PRO A 158 8.95 8.15 12.32
CA PRO A 158 8.13 7.69 13.45
C PRO A 158 6.75 7.17 13.05
N CYS A 159 6.09 7.81 12.08
CA CYS A 159 4.78 7.36 11.57
C CYS A 159 4.89 6.05 10.78
N THR A 160 5.89 5.93 9.90
CA THR A 160 6.18 4.68 9.15
C THR A 160 6.43 3.52 10.12
N ARG A 161 7.21 3.75 11.19
CA ARG A 161 7.44 2.76 12.23
C ARG A 161 6.13 2.29 12.86
N ARG A 162 5.28 3.23 13.29
CA ARG A 162 4.00 2.94 13.93
C ARG A 162 3.05 2.16 13.04
N VAL A 163 3.02 2.45 11.73
CA VAL A 163 2.28 1.62 10.76
C VAL A 163 2.88 0.22 10.67
N CYS A 164 4.21 0.10 10.55
CA CYS A 164 4.88 -1.20 10.45
C CYS A 164 4.69 -2.06 11.70
N ASP A 165 4.57 -1.44 12.89
CA ASP A 165 4.22 -2.13 14.13
C ASP A 165 2.81 -2.75 14.06
N ALA A 166 1.85 -2.05 13.44
CA ALA A 166 0.43 -2.45 13.36
C ALA A 166 0.08 -3.50 12.30
N VAL A 167 0.87 -3.61 11.22
CA VAL A 167 0.58 -4.52 10.09
C VAL A 167 1.28 -5.88 10.18
N GLU A 168 0.84 -6.86 9.42
CA GLU A 168 1.47 -8.20 9.33
C GLU A 168 2.71 -8.17 8.41
N TYR A 169 2.60 -7.52 7.26
CA TYR A 169 3.64 -7.52 6.22
C TYR A 169 4.18 -6.14 5.87
N VAL A 170 5.41 -6.11 5.40
CA VAL A 170 6.06 -4.93 4.81
C VAL A 170 6.54 -5.28 3.40
N PHE A 171 6.16 -4.45 2.43
CA PHE A 171 6.68 -4.50 1.06
C PHE A 171 7.50 -3.26 0.75
N LEU A 172 8.65 -3.44 0.10
CA LEU A 172 9.46 -2.35 -0.42
C LEU A 172 9.21 -2.20 -1.92
N VAL A 173 8.83 -1.01 -2.38
CA VAL A 173 8.59 -0.73 -3.80
C VAL A 173 9.72 0.11 -4.37
N GLY A 174 10.33 -0.34 -5.46
CA GLY A 174 11.35 0.44 -6.16
C GLY A 174 11.65 -0.13 -7.55
N PRO A 175 12.59 0.47 -8.29
CA PRO A 175 12.92 -0.01 -9.64
C PRO A 175 13.55 -1.40 -9.61
N PRO A 176 13.50 -2.17 -10.70
CA PRO A 176 14.06 -3.52 -10.77
C PRO A 176 15.52 -3.63 -10.30
N ASP A 177 16.34 -2.66 -10.69
CA ASP A 177 17.76 -2.56 -10.32
C ASP A 177 17.99 -1.76 -9.03
N GLY A 178 16.93 -1.42 -8.30
CA GLY A 178 16.95 -0.60 -7.10
C GLY A 178 17.38 -1.34 -5.83
N ARG A 179 17.39 -2.67 -5.83
CA ARG A 179 17.80 -3.48 -4.66
C ARG A 179 19.20 -3.14 -4.11
N PRO A 180 20.26 -3.01 -4.94
CA PRO A 180 21.57 -2.59 -4.45
C PRO A 180 21.63 -1.12 -4.00
N HIS A 181 20.60 -0.31 -4.25
CA HIS A 181 20.62 1.12 -3.96
C HIS A 181 20.78 1.38 -2.44
N PRO A 182 21.64 2.34 -2.03
CA PRO A 182 21.89 2.64 -0.62
C PRO A 182 20.62 2.93 0.20
N ALA A 183 19.64 3.63 -0.39
CA ALA A 183 18.38 3.92 0.30
C ALA A 183 17.52 2.68 0.62
N VAL A 184 17.60 1.62 -0.20
CA VAL A 184 16.93 0.33 0.11
C VAL A 184 17.63 -0.36 1.28
N ARG A 185 18.97 -0.30 1.29
CA ARG A 185 19.78 -0.84 2.40
C ARG A 185 19.47 -0.12 3.71
N GLU A 186 19.41 1.20 3.66
CA GLU A 186 19.10 2.02 4.83
C GLU A 186 17.72 1.70 5.39
N LEU A 187 16.69 1.64 4.56
CA LEU A 187 15.35 1.23 4.99
C LEU A 187 15.31 -0.17 5.59
N THR A 188 16.05 -1.12 5.00
CA THR A 188 16.12 -2.49 5.53
C THR A 188 16.83 -2.51 6.89
N ALA A 189 17.89 -1.72 7.05
CA ALA A 189 18.60 -1.58 8.32
C ALA A 189 17.75 -0.87 9.39
N GLU A 190 16.93 0.11 9.01
CA GLU A 190 15.96 0.75 9.91
C GLU A 190 14.89 -0.25 10.40
N LEU A 191 14.34 -1.08 9.51
CA LEU A 191 13.45 -2.18 9.88
C LEU A 191 14.13 -3.17 10.83
N GLU A 192 15.39 -3.51 10.59
CA GLU A 192 16.18 -4.38 11.47
C GLU A 192 16.40 -3.75 12.85
N ARG A 193 16.83 -2.48 12.91
CA ARG A 193 17.00 -1.73 14.17
C ARG A 193 15.69 -1.61 14.96
N ALA A 194 14.56 -1.56 14.28
CA ALA A 194 13.24 -1.53 14.90
C ALA A 194 12.70 -2.93 15.28
N GLY A 195 13.40 -4.02 14.96
CA GLY A 195 12.95 -5.39 15.22
C GLY A 195 11.84 -5.87 14.27
N LEU A 196 11.64 -5.18 13.14
CA LEU A 196 10.55 -5.39 12.18
C LEU A 196 10.99 -6.13 10.90
N LEU A 197 12.27 -6.52 10.80
CA LEU A 197 12.80 -7.23 9.63
C LEU A 197 12.05 -8.53 9.34
N GLY A 198 11.54 -9.21 10.36
CA GLY A 198 10.73 -10.43 10.21
C GLY A 198 9.41 -10.23 9.45
N LYS A 199 8.90 -8.99 9.37
CA LYS A 199 7.69 -8.63 8.62
C LYS A 199 7.98 -8.32 7.15
N LEU A 200 9.24 -8.20 6.74
CA LEU A 200 9.61 -7.86 5.36
C LEU A 200 9.28 -9.02 4.41
N ALA A 201 8.16 -8.89 3.72
CA ALA A 201 7.63 -9.91 2.81
C ALA A 201 8.40 -9.95 1.48
N GLY A 202 8.86 -8.79 1.00
CA GLY A 202 9.74 -8.73 -0.16
C GLY A 202 9.78 -7.38 -0.87
N TYR A 203 10.44 -7.41 -2.03
CA TYR A 203 10.61 -6.27 -2.93
C TYR A 203 9.66 -6.36 -4.12
N VAL A 204 8.92 -5.29 -4.38
CA VAL A 204 8.12 -5.09 -5.59
C VAL A 204 8.93 -4.23 -6.55
N ALA A 205 9.47 -4.87 -7.58
CA ALA A 205 10.16 -4.20 -8.67
C ALA A 205 9.12 -3.53 -9.57
N ASN A 206 9.03 -2.21 -9.56
CA ASN A 206 8.07 -1.44 -10.34
C ASN A 206 8.78 -0.47 -11.31
N ARG A 207 8.25 -0.34 -12.52
CA ARG A 207 8.73 0.61 -13.54
C ARG A 207 7.67 1.69 -13.76
N PRO A 208 7.63 2.75 -12.94
CA PRO A 208 6.57 3.75 -12.99
C PRO A 208 6.60 4.70 -14.20
N GLY A 209 7.60 4.59 -15.07
CA GLY A 209 7.80 5.45 -16.25
C GLY A 209 9.29 5.69 -16.54
N PRO A 210 9.65 6.66 -17.40
CA PRO A 210 11.02 7.08 -17.66
C PRO A 210 11.58 7.87 -16.47
N GLY A 211 11.69 7.20 -15.30
CA GLY A 211 12.40 7.70 -14.14
C GLY A 211 13.90 7.80 -14.39
N PRO A 212 14.67 8.33 -13.43
CA PRO A 212 16.12 8.46 -13.58
C PRO A 212 16.72 7.10 -13.92
N ARG A 213 17.29 7.01 -15.12
CA ARG A 213 18.09 5.86 -15.52
C ARG A 213 19.27 5.81 -14.56
N PHE A 214 19.30 4.82 -13.67
CA PHE A 214 20.51 4.54 -12.91
C PHE A 214 21.58 4.19 -13.95
N THR A 215 22.56 5.07 -14.09
CA THR A 215 23.70 4.88 -15.00
C THR A 215 24.54 3.74 -14.47
N GLY A 216 24.18 2.51 -14.85
CA GLY A 216 24.87 1.32 -14.37
C GLY A 216 24.06 0.05 -14.50
N GLN A 217 23.59 -0.25 -15.71
CA GLN A 217 23.46 -1.60 -16.31
C GLN A 217 22.33 -1.64 -17.34
N ASN A 218 22.55 -0.99 -18.48
CA ASN A 218 21.97 -1.47 -19.73
C ASN A 218 22.63 -2.82 -20.07
N ARG A 219 22.07 -3.92 -19.58
CA ARG A 219 22.16 -5.21 -20.24
C ARG A 219 20.79 -5.87 -20.24
N LEU A 220 20.03 -5.54 -21.28
CA LEU A 220 19.27 -6.60 -21.97
C LEU A 220 20.26 -7.71 -22.26
N ASN A 221 20.12 -8.85 -21.59
CA ASN A 221 20.43 -10.18 -22.10
C ASN A 221 20.06 -11.22 -21.04
N GLY A 222 19.17 -12.13 -21.42
CA GLY A 222 19.41 -13.56 -21.28
C GLY A 222 19.38 -14.18 -19.89
N VAL A 223 18.57 -15.24 -19.79
CA VAL A 223 18.83 -16.43 -18.99
C VAL A 223 20.33 -16.66 -18.77
N GLY A 224 20.80 -16.60 -17.51
CA GLY A 224 22.13 -17.12 -17.15
C GLY A 224 22.98 -16.22 -16.23
N GLY A 225 22.95 -16.54 -14.94
CA GLY A 225 24.13 -16.60 -14.08
C GLY A 225 25.11 -15.41 -14.05
N ALA A 226 24.86 -14.50 -13.12
CA ALA A 226 25.92 -14.01 -12.23
C ALA A 226 25.30 -13.85 -10.84
N ARG A 227 25.66 -14.75 -9.92
CA ARG A 227 25.41 -14.57 -8.49
C ARG A 227 26.23 -13.36 -8.02
N SER A 228 25.69 -12.15 -8.21
CA SER A 228 26.02 -11.06 -7.29
C SER A 228 25.66 -11.58 -5.91
N ARG A 229 26.63 -11.59 -4.99
CA ARG A 229 26.36 -11.73 -3.56
C ARG A 229 25.61 -10.47 -3.12
N ASP A 230 24.36 -10.33 -3.53
CA ASP A 230 23.45 -9.35 -2.98
C ASP A 230 23.10 -9.84 -1.58
N THR A 231 23.79 -9.29 -0.58
CA THR A 231 23.68 -9.63 0.84
C THR A 231 22.43 -9.04 1.51
N LEU A 232 21.50 -8.47 0.75
CA LEU A 232 20.24 -7.99 1.30
C LEU A 232 19.24 -9.15 1.36
N PRO A 233 18.54 -9.35 2.49
CA PRO A 233 17.55 -10.42 2.63
C PRO A 233 16.29 -10.23 1.77
N VAL A 234 16.22 -9.17 0.96
CA VAL A 234 15.00 -8.77 0.26
C VAL A 234 14.89 -9.45 -1.11
N ARG A 235 14.08 -10.52 -1.16
CA ARG A 235 13.72 -11.20 -2.40
C ARG A 235 12.73 -10.36 -3.20
N THR A 236 12.90 -10.29 -4.52
CA THR A 236 11.86 -9.77 -5.43
C THR A 236 10.67 -10.72 -5.46
N VAL A 237 9.50 -10.21 -5.08
CA VAL A 237 8.23 -10.96 -5.01
C VAL A 237 7.30 -10.62 -6.17
N LEU A 238 7.38 -9.40 -6.71
CA LEU A 238 6.68 -8.98 -7.92
C LEU A 238 7.63 -8.18 -8.82
N ASP A 239 7.50 -8.37 -10.14
CA ASP A 239 8.21 -7.61 -11.18
C ASP A 239 7.19 -7.04 -12.17
N LEU A 240 6.95 -5.73 -12.09
CA LEU A 240 5.90 -5.02 -12.79
C LEU A 240 6.49 -4.24 -13.97
N PRO A 241 5.96 -4.46 -15.20
CA PRO A 241 6.45 -3.77 -16.40
C PRO A 241 6.07 -2.29 -16.38
N GLU A 242 6.75 -1.51 -17.22
CA GLU A 242 6.36 -0.12 -17.46
C GLU A 242 5.05 -0.09 -18.26
N ASP A 243 4.03 0.54 -17.69
CA ASP A 243 2.73 0.70 -18.34
C ASP A 243 2.10 2.06 -17.96
N PRO A 244 2.47 3.14 -18.67
CA PRO A 244 1.93 4.47 -18.39
C PRO A 244 0.41 4.54 -18.61
N ARG A 245 -0.13 3.70 -19.49
CA ARG A 245 -1.57 3.64 -19.74
C ARG A 245 -2.29 3.07 -18.53
N ALA A 246 -1.80 1.98 -17.94
CA ALA A 246 -2.38 1.44 -16.71
C ALA A 246 -2.37 2.45 -15.56
N ALA A 247 -1.25 3.17 -15.38
CA ALA A 247 -1.15 4.23 -14.38
C ALA A 247 -2.19 5.34 -14.61
N GLN A 248 -2.36 5.76 -15.87
CA GLN A 248 -3.38 6.73 -16.25
C GLN A 248 -4.80 6.20 -16.02
N THR A 249 -5.08 4.94 -16.35
CA THR A 249 -6.38 4.31 -16.11
C THR A 249 -6.75 4.33 -14.63
N VAL A 250 -5.81 3.99 -13.74
CA VAL A 250 -6.01 4.07 -12.29
C VAL A 250 -6.30 5.52 -11.87
N ALA A 251 -5.51 6.49 -12.33
CA ALA A 251 -5.75 7.90 -12.00
C ALA A 251 -7.11 8.42 -12.50
N GLN A 252 -7.65 7.82 -13.56
CA GLN A 252 -8.95 8.17 -14.16
C GLN A 252 -10.13 7.44 -13.54
N GLY A 253 -9.97 6.74 -12.42
CA GLY A 253 -11.10 6.11 -11.75
C GLY A 253 -11.39 4.69 -12.20
N ALA A 254 -10.49 3.99 -12.90
CA ALA A 254 -10.75 2.66 -13.43
C ALA A 254 -9.62 1.67 -13.13
N LEU A 255 -9.94 0.38 -13.08
CA LEU A 255 -8.90 -0.65 -12.96
C LEU A 255 -8.12 -0.78 -14.27
N PRO A 256 -6.82 -1.12 -14.24
CA PRO A 256 -6.15 -1.61 -15.44
C PRO A 256 -6.93 -2.80 -16.02
N GLY A 257 -7.05 -2.86 -17.35
CA GLY A 257 -7.71 -3.99 -18.00
C GLY A 257 -6.93 -5.30 -17.77
N PRO A 258 -7.58 -6.47 -17.81
CA PRO A 258 -6.89 -7.76 -17.63
C PRO A 258 -5.83 -8.04 -18.72
N GLN A 259 -5.87 -7.31 -19.83
CA GLN A 259 -4.88 -7.37 -20.91
C GLN A 259 -3.76 -6.32 -20.79
N SER A 260 -3.82 -5.43 -19.79
CA SER A 260 -2.69 -4.54 -19.48
C SER A 260 -1.52 -5.39 -19.01
N PRO A 261 -0.30 -5.20 -19.56
CA PRO A 261 0.91 -5.86 -19.08
C PRO A 261 1.10 -5.67 -17.57
N PHE A 262 0.83 -4.47 -17.06
CA PHE A 262 0.91 -4.19 -15.63
C PHE A 262 -0.16 -4.94 -14.85
N GLY A 263 -1.45 -4.82 -15.24
CA GLY A 263 -2.54 -5.51 -14.54
C GLY A 263 -2.38 -7.03 -14.51
N LYS A 264 -1.93 -7.63 -15.62
CA LYS A 264 -1.65 -9.06 -15.73
C LYS A 264 -0.50 -9.49 -14.82
N ALA A 265 0.67 -8.85 -14.93
CA ALA A 265 1.83 -9.17 -14.11
C ALA A 265 1.56 -8.98 -12.62
N PHE A 266 0.76 -7.97 -12.27
CA PHE A 266 0.35 -7.71 -10.89
C PHE A 266 -0.53 -8.84 -10.35
N ARG A 267 -1.57 -9.23 -11.09
CA ARG A 267 -2.47 -10.32 -10.70
C ARG A 267 -1.71 -11.64 -10.53
N GLU A 268 -0.93 -12.03 -11.54
CA GLU A 268 -0.13 -13.26 -11.51
C GLU A 268 0.88 -13.25 -10.35
N GLY A 269 1.49 -12.10 -10.07
CA GLY A 269 2.41 -11.94 -8.94
C GLY A 269 1.72 -12.04 -7.58
N LEU A 270 0.53 -11.45 -7.42
CA LEU A 270 -0.26 -11.57 -6.19
C LEU A 270 -0.72 -13.02 -5.97
N GLU A 271 -1.21 -13.70 -7.02
CA GLU A 271 -1.57 -15.12 -6.97
C GLU A 271 -0.36 -16.01 -6.61
N ALA A 272 0.83 -15.69 -7.09
CA ALA A 272 2.04 -16.44 -6.74
C ALA A 272 2.51 -16.21 -5.29
N LEU A 273 2.29 -14.99 -4.77
CA LEU A 273 2.67 -14.59 -3.43
C LEU A 273 1.72 -15.17 -2.37
N GLU A 274 0.41 -15.07 -2.63
CA GLU A 274 -0.67 -15.55 -1.78
C GLU A 274 -1.64 -16.38 -2.63
N PRO A 275 -1.36 -17.68 -2.85
CA PRO A 275 -2.17 -18.55 -3.73
C PRO A 275 -3.65 -18.65 -3.36
N ASP A 276 -3.97 -18.38 -2.10
CA ASP A 276 -5.32 -18.45 -1.56
C ASP A 276 -6.02 -17.07 -1.53
N LEU A 277 -5.31 -15.97 -1.82
CA LEU A 277 -5.85 -14.60 -1.84
C LEU A 277 -7.17 -14.49 -2.62
N PHE A 278 -7.22 -15.01 -3.84
CA PHE A 278 -8.40 -14.91 -4.71
C PHE A 278 -9.36 -16.11 -4.58
N ARG A 279 -8.96 -17.14 -3.80
CA ARG A 279 -9.76 -18.35 -3.57
C ARG A 279 -10.55 -18.26 -2.29
N THR A 280 -9.88 -17.89 -1.21
CA THR A 280 -10.44 -17.87 0.14
C THR A 280 -10.66 -16.47 0.69
N GLY A 281 -10.12 -15.45 0.02
CA GLY A 281 -10.17 -14.09 0.52
C GLY A 281 -9.44 -13.88 1.84
N PHE A 282 -9.56 -12.66 2.32
CA PHE A 282 -9.20 -12.22 3.66
C PHE A 282 -10.45 -11.71 4.35
N GLY A 283 -10.55 -11.86 5.66
CA GLY A 283 -11.75 -11.43 6.37
C GLY A 283 -11.44 -10.92 7.77
N PRO A 284 -12.24 -9.99 8.30
CA PRO A 284 -12.42 -9.87 9.73
C PRO A 284 -13.31 -11.05 10.17
N GLY A 285 -13.02 -11.66 11.32
CA GLY A 285 -13.83 -12.78 11.80
C GLY A 285 -15.31 -12.38 12.00
N GLY A 286 -16.19 -12.89 11.13
CA GLY A 286 -17.63 -13.05 11.34
C GLY A 286 -18.52 -11.83 11.10
N HIS A 287 -19.42 -11.94 10.11
CA HIS A 287 -20.87 -12.09 10.32
C HIS A 287 -21.54 -12.66 9.06
#